data_AF-A0A2P8K8E4-F1
#
_entry.id   AF-A0A2P8K8E4-F1
#
_cell.length_a   1.000
_cell.length_b   1.000
_cell.length_c   1.000
_cell.angle_alpha   90.00
_cell.angle_beta   90.00
_cell.angle_gamma   90.00
#
_symmetry.space_group_name_H-M   'P 1'
#
loop_
_entity.id
_entity.type
_entity.pdbx_description
1 polymer ?
#
loop_
_entity_poly.entity_id
_entity_poly.type
_entity_poly.pdbx_seq_one_letter_code
_entity_poly.pdbx_strand_id
1 'polypeptide(L)'
;MTKIFSWYCRGLEGLMALMLAIMVVMVFGNVVLRYGFNSGITVSEEVSRWLFVWMTFLGAIVAVREHGHLGTDMLIAKLPTWGKKLCLVVAHVLMLFASYLLLTGSWQQTLINWDVSAPTTGASVAIFYVVGVLFGVSAIVFLLYDLWRALSGQLSDAELVMVHESEEQGDIDKINAELARRDAEEAAQRRTNNPKNGR
;
A
#
# COMPACT_ATOMS: atom_id res chain seq x y z
N MET A 1 -19.64 5.13 -8.69
CA MET A 1 -18.93 5.15 -7.39
C MET A 1 -17.41 5.06 -7.55
N THR A 2 -16.88 4.33 -8.53
CA THR A 2 -15.43 4.24 -8.80
C THR A 2 -14.70 5.57 -8.95
N LYS A 3 -15.29 6.57 -9.63
CA LYS A 3 -14.69 7.91 -9.77
C LYS A 3 -14.57 8.72 -8.46
N ILE A 4 -15.51 8.53 -7.53
CA ILE A 4 -15.49 9.20 -6.22
C ILE A 4 -14.40 8.58 -5.34
N PHE A 5 -14.33 7.25 -5.33
CA PHE A 5 -13.29 6.53 -4.60
C PHE A 5 -11.89 6.78 -5.18
N SER A 6 -11.75 6.91 -6.50
CA SER A 6 -10.47 7.26 -7.12
C SER A 6 -10.03 8.67 -6.79
N TRP A 7 -10.95 9.64 -6.79
CA TRP A 7 -10.66 10.99 -6.33
C TRP A 7 -10.26 11.04 -4.86
N TYR A 8 -10.95 10.27 -4.01
CA TYR A 8 -10.62 10.15 -2.60
C TYR A 8 -9.20 9.60 -2.40
N CYS A 9 -8.85 8.47 -3.00
CA CYS A 9 -7.50 7.91 -2.90
C CYS A 9 -6.42 8.84 -3.44
N ARG A 10 -6.67 9.51 -4.57
CA ARG A 10 -5.72 10.49 -5.10
C ARG A 10 -5.52 11.69 -4.17
N GLY A 11 -6.58 12.10 -3.46
CA GLY A 11 -6.49 13.06 -2.38
C GLY A 11 -5.65 12.55 -1.20
N LEU A 12 -5.83 11.29 -0.81
CA LEU A 12 -5.02 10.63 0.23
C LEU A 12 -3.55 10.53 -0.17
N GLU A 13 -3.24 10.15 -1.40
CA GLU A 13 -1.88 10.12 -1.94
C GLU A 13 -1.21 11.50 -1.89
N GLY A 14 -1.93 12.55 -2.33
CA GLY A 14 -1.45 13.92 -2.24
C GLY A 14 -1.20 14.36 -0.80
N LEU A 15 -2.10 14.00 0.12
CA LEU A 15 -1.94 14.25 1.55
C LEU A 15 -0.72 13.51 2.12
N MET A 16 -0.53 12.24 1.79
CA MET A 16 0.64 11.46 2.22
C MET A 16 1.93 12.06 1.70
N ALA A 17 1.99 12.47 0.44
CA ALA A 17 3.16 13.14 -0.13
C ALA A 17 3.48 14.45 0.61
N LEU A 18 2.46 15.24 0.96
CA LEU A 18 2.63 16.45 1.77
C LEU A 18 3.13 16.12 3.18
N MET A 19 2.54 15.12 3.85
CA MET A 19 2.97 14.68 5.19
C MET A 19 4.43 14.19 5.18
N LEU A 20 4.82 13.45 4.14
CA LEU A 20 6.20 12.99 3.94
C LEU A 20 7.14 14.18 3.77
N ALA A 21 6.80 15.15 2.93
CA ALA A 21 7.61 16.35 2.73
C ALA A 21 7.79 17.14 4.03
N ILE A 22 6.71 17.34 4.80
CA ILE A 22 6.75 18.00 6.11
C ILE A 22 7.66 17.22 7.08
N MET A 23 7.50 15.89 7.14
CA MET A 23 8.30 15.03 8.01
C MET A 23 9.80 15.13 7.67
N VAL A 24 10.15 15.11 6.38
CA VAL A 24 11.54 15.24 5.91
C VAL A 24 12.12 16.59 6.31
N VAL A 25 11.41 17.69 6.03
CA VAL A 25 11.86 19.04 6.38
C VAL A 25 12.04 19.20 7.89
N MET A 26 11.12 18.65 8.68
CA MET A 26 11.16 18.76 10.14
C MET A 26 12.32 17.97 10.74
N VAL A 27 12.50 16.70 10.36
CA VAL A 27 13.57 15.84 10.86
C VAL A 27 14.94 16.35 10.39
N PHE A 28 15.07 16.71 9.12
CA PHE A 28 16.31 17.27 8.57
C PHE A 28 16.65 18.62 9.20
N GLY A 29 15.65 19.51 9.33
CA GLY A 29 15.80 20.80 9.99
C GLY A 29 16.26 20.65 11.44
N ASN A 30 15.69 19.70 12.18
CA ASN A 30 16.10 19.40 13.55
C ASN A 30 17.57 18.91 13.63
N VAL A 31 18.01 18.08 12.69
CA VAL A 31 19.42 17.64 12.59
C VAL A 31 20.34 18.82 12.32
N VAL A 32 20.03 19.68 11.33
CA VAL A 32 20.84 20.87 11.01
C VAL A 32 20.91 21.83 12.18
N LEU A 33 19.80 22.06 12.89
CA LEU A 33 19.76 22.94 14.05
C LEU A 33 20.63 22.40 15.19
N ARG A 34 20.54 21.08 15.44
CA ARG A 34 21.25 20.43 16.52
C ARG A 34 22.77 20.43 16.31
N TYR A 35 23.23 20.15 15.10
CA TYR A 35 24.66 20.09 14.80
C TYR A 35 25.26 21.44 14.38
N GLY A 36 24.48 22.31 13.75
CA GLY A 36 24.95 23.62 13.27
C GLY A 36 24.79 24.76 14.28
N PHE A 37 23.74 24.73 15.11
CA PHE A 37 23.40 25.81 16.04
C PHE A 37 23.38 25.35 17.51
N ASN A 38 23.73 24.09 17.79
CA ASN A 38 23.70 23.48 19.11
C ASN A 38 22.33 23.63 19.82
N SER A 39 21.25 23.72 19.04
CA SER A 39 19.87 23.92 19.51
C SER A 39 18.93 22.97 18.77
N GLY A 40 17.92 22.42 19.42
CA GLY A 40 17.05 21.38 18.84
C GLY A 40 15.56 21.69 19.00
N ILE A 41 14.76 21.13 18.09
CA ILE A 41 13.30 21.16 18.15
C ILE A 41 12.83 19.85 18.78
N THR A 42 12.56 19.86 20.09
CA THR A 42 12.10 18.66 20.84
C THR A 42 10.79 18.08 20.28
N VAL A 43 9.94 18.94 19.75
CA VAL A 43 8.65 18.59 19.12
C VAL A 43 8.82 17.80 17.82
N SER A 44 9.97 17.92 17.14
CA SER A 44 10.21 17.32 15.83
C SER A 44 10.07 15.80 15.85
N GLU A 45 10.55 15.15 16.92
CA GLU A 45 10.52 13.70 17.05
C GLU A 45 9.07 13.21 17.23
N GLU A 46 8.31 13.85 18.12
CA GLU A 46 6.93 13.47 18.41
C GLU A 46 6.02 13.66 17.19
N VAL A 47 6.10 14.81 16.53
CA VAL A 47 5.28 15.12 15.35
C VAL A 47 5.66 14.23 14.17
N SER A 48 6.95 13.96 13.94
CA SER A 48 7.37 13.04 12.87
C SER A 48 6.79 11.64 13.05
N ARG A 49 6.74 11.14 14.29
CA ARG A 49 6.14 9.84 14.61
C ARG A 49 4.64 9.83 14.37
N TRP A 50 3.95 10.92 14.70
CA TRP A 50 2.52 11.05 14.41
C TRP A 50 2.26 11.09 12.90
N LEU A 51 3.01 11.90 12.15
CA LEU A 51 2.90 11.95 10.69
C LEU A 51 3.16 10.58 10.05
N PHE A 52 4.16 9.85 10.54
CA PHE A 52 4.47 8.51 10.05
C PHE A 52 3.33 7.51 10.24
N VAL A 53 2.71 7.49 11.43
CA VAL A 53 1.57 6.62 11.72
C VAL A 53 0.37 7.01 10.88
N TRP A 54 0.12 8.30 10.72
CA TRP A 54 -0.93 8.77 9.83
C TRP A 54 -0.70 8.34 8.39
N MET A 55 0.51 8.52 7.84
CA MET A 55 0.84 8.05 6.49
C MET A 55 0.64 6.54 6.33
N THR A 56 1.03 5.75 7.33
CA THR A 56 0.87 4.29 7.30
C THR A 56 -0.60 3.90 7.19
N PHE A 57 -1.47 4.52 8.00
CA PHE A 57 -2.91 4.22 7.95
C PHE A 57 -3.56 4.74 6.67
N LEU A 58 -3.23 5.96 6.22
CA LEU A 58 -3.76 6.49 4.96
C LEU A 58 -3.32 5.63 3.76
N GLY A 59 -2.07 5.13 3.78
CA GLY A 59 -1.55 4.21 2.77
C GLY A 59 -2.28 2.87 2.81
N ALA A 60 -2.60 2.37 4.01
CA ALA A 60 -3.40 1.15 4.17
C ALA A 60 -4.82 1.32 3.60
N ILE A 61 -5.44 2.51 3.69
CA ILE A 61 -6.74 2.80 3.06
C ILE A 61 -6.65 2.63 1.53
N VAL A 62 -5.60 3.18 0.92
CA VAL A 62 -5.37 3.06 -0.53
C VAL A 62 -5.08 1.60 -0.90
N ALA A 63 -4.24 0.91 -0.12
CA ALA A 63 -3.89 -0.49 -0.36
C ALA A 63 -5.08 -1.45 -0.25
N VAL A 64 -6.02 -1.23 0.69
CA VAL A 64 -7.25 -2.04 0.80
C VAL A 64 -8.08 -1.93 -0.47
N ARG A 65 -8.13 -0.75 -1.10
CA ARG A 65 -8.86 -0.54 -2.35
C ARG A 65 -8.16 -1.17 -3.56
N GLU A 66 -6.83 -1.07 -3.64
CA GLU A 66 -6.07 -1.56 -4.81
C GLU A 66 -5.74 -3.07 -4.74
N HIS A 67 -5.61 -3.62 -3.52
CA HIS A 67 -5.09 -4.97 -3.30
C HIS A 67 -5.93 -5.84 -2.38
N GLY A 68 -7.15 -5.44 -2.04
CA GLY A 68 -8.02 -6.15 -1.09
C GLY A 68 -8.33 -7.61 -1.44
N HIS A 69 -8.06 -8.06 -2.67
CA HIS A 69 -8.38 -9.43 -3.12
C HIS A 69 -7.12 -10.26 -3.47
N LEU A 70 -6.01 -9.59 -3.82
CA LEU A 70 -4.75 -10.20 -4.31
C LEU A 70 -4.24 -11.37 -3.46
N GLY A 71 -4.28 -11.25 -2.13
CA GLY A 71 -3.80 -12.31 -1.23
C GLY A 71 -4.67 -13.57 -1.23
N THR A 72 -5.97 -13.44 -1.47
CA THR A 72 -6.88 -14.59 -1.50
C THR A 72 -6.85 -15.30 -2.84
N ASP A 73 -6.61 -14.59 -3.94
CA ASP A 73 -6.73 -15.16 -5.28
C ASP A 73 -5.64 -16.18 -5.62
N MET A 74 -4.42 -15.98 -5.12
CA MET A 74 -3.33 -16.96 -5.31
C MET A 74 -3.63 -18.28 -4.59
N LEU A 75 -4.25 -18.23 -3.40
CA LEU A 75 -4.67 -19.42 -2.66
C LEU A 75 -5.91 -20.08 -3.27
N ILE A 76 -6.82 -19.26 -3.81
CA ILE A 76 -8.09 -19.68 -4.39
C ILE A 76 -7.92 -20.25 -5.82
N ALA A 77 -6.82 -19.93 -6.52
CA ALA A 77 -6.55 -20.37 -7.88
C ALA A 77 -6.64 -21.91 -8.08
N LYS A 78 -6.33 -22.69 -7.04
CA LYS A 78 -6.34 -24.17 -7.07
C LYS A 78 -7.67 -24.83 -6.65
N LEU A 79 -8.68 -24.05 -6.25
CA LEU A 79 -9.94 -24.59 -5.74
C LEU A 79 -11.04 -24.70 -6.83
N PRO A 80 -12.00 -25.63 -6.68
CA PRO A 80 -13.20 -25.68 -7.52
C PRO A 80 -14.09 -24.45 -7.30
N THR A 81 -14.90 -24.09 -8.29
CA THR A 81 -15.68 -22.83 -8.34
C THR A 81 -16.52 -22.54 -7.09
N TRP A 82 -17.08 -23.57 -6.45
CA TRP A 82 -17.83 -23.43 -5.20
C TRP A 82 -16.92 -23.07 -4.01
N GLY A 83 -15.74 -23.69 -3.91
CA GLY A 83 -14.74 -23.40 -2.88
C GLY A 83 -14.16 -21.99 -3.02
N LYS A 84 -14.01 -21.50 -4.26
CA LYS A 84 -13.56 -20.12 -4.52
C LYS A 84 -14.50 -19.08 -3.92
N LYS A 85 -15.80 -19.22 -4.18
CA LYS A 85 -16.83 -18.31 -3.66
C LYS A 85 -16.91 -18.32 -2.14
N LEU A 86 -16.86 -19.51 -1.53
CA LEU A 86 -16.90 -19.64 -0.07
C LEU A 86 -15.67 -18.98 0.58
N CYS A 87 -14.47 -19.22 0.05
CA CYS A 87 -13.25 -18.63 0.57
C CYS A 87 -13.25 -17.09 0.45
N LEU A 88 -13.70 -16.56 -0.69
CA LEU A 88 -13.81 -15.11 -0.90
C LEU A 88 -14.78 -14.47 0.09
N VAL A 89 -15.96 -15.06 0.32
CA VAL A 89 -16.94 -14.57 1.29
C VAL A 89 -16.38 -14.62 2.71
N VAL A 90 -15.76 -15.73 3.10
CA VAL A 90 -15.14 -15.87 4.44
C VAL A 90 -14.03 -14.84 4.63
N ALA A 91 -13.17 -14.63 3.63
CA ALA A 91 -12.11 -13.63 3.70
C ALA A 91 -12.68 -12.22 3.86
N HIS A 92 -13.72 -11.85 3.09
CA HIS A 92 -14.39 -10.56 3.23
C HIS A 92 -14.99 -10.39 4.63
N VAL A 93 -15.68 -11.40 5.16
CA VAL A 93 -16.26 -11.35 6.51
C VAL A 93 -15.18 -11.18 7.58
N LEU A 94 -14.06 -11.90 7.46
CA LEU A 94 -12.92 -11.76 8.38
C LEU A 94 -12.28 -10.38 8.29
N MET A 95 -12.09 -9.83 7.10
CA MET A 95 -11.58 -8.47 6.91
C MET A 95 -12.53 -7.41 7.49
N LEU A 96 -13.84 -7.59 7.32
CA LEU A 96 -14.87 -6.71 7.88
C LEU A 96 -14.85 -6.75 9.41
N PHE A 97 -14.74 -7.95 9.97
CA PHE A 97 -14.62 -8.15 11.41
C PHE A 97 -13.34 -7.52 11.97
N ALA A 98 -12.19 -7.72 11.32
CA ALA A 98 -10.93 -7.10 11.71
C ALA A 98 -11.01 -5.56 11.66
N SER A 99 -11.61 -5.01 10.60
CA SER A 99 -11.81 -3.56 10.44
C SER A 99 -12.75 -3.00 11.51
N TYR A 100 -13.79 -3.75 11.89
CA TYR A 100 -14.70 -3.39 12.97
C TYR A 100 -14.00 -3.39 14.34
N LEU A 101 -13.17 -4.40 14.64
CA LEU A 101 -12.37 -4.42 15.86
C LEU A 101 -11.39 -3.25 15.91
N LEU A 102 -10.73 -2.94 14.79
CA LEU A 102 -9.85 -1.78 14.68
C LEU A 102 -10.59 -0.47 14.91
N LEU A 103 -11.77 -0.32 14.32
CA LEU A 103 -12.61 0.88 14.46
C LEU A 103 -13.01 1.09 15.93
N THR A 104 -13.56 0.05 16.56
CA THR A 104 -14.02 0.12 17.95
C THR A 104 -12.87 0.33 18.94
N GLY A 105 -11.75 -0.38 18.75
CA GLY A 105 -10.54 -0.19 19.56
C GLY A 105 -9.93 1.20 19.41
N SER A 106 -9.84 1.71 18.18
CA SER A 106 -9.31 3.06 17.91
C SER A 106 -10.23 4.15 18.45
N TRP A 107 -11.55 3.96 18.34
CA TRP A 107 -12.54 4.88 18.91
C TRP A 107 -12.42 4.96 20.42
N GLN A 108 -12.34 3.80 21.09
CA GLN A 108 -12.17 3.76 22.54
C GLN A 108 -10.86 4.40 22.98
N GLN A 109 -9.75 4.16 22.25
CA GLN A 109 -8.48 4.81 22.57
C GLN A 109 -8.49 6.31 22.33
N THR A 110 -9.20 6.77 21.30
CA THR A 110 -9.38 8.21 21.03
C THR A 110 -10.09 8.89 22.20
N LEU A 111 -11.14 8.27 22.75
CA LEU A 111 -11.88 8.81 23.89
C LEU A 111 -11.05 8.83 25.17
N ILE A 112 -10.31 7.75 25.46
CA ILE A 112 -9.47 7.65 26.66
C ILE A 112 -8.34 8.69 26.64
N ASN A 113 -7.74 8.92 25.46
CA ASN A 113 -6.59 9.81 25.31
C ASN A 113 -6.98 11.25 24.95
N TRP A 114 -8.26 11.60 25.00
CA TRP A 114 -8.73 12.93 24.64
C TRP A 114 -8.15 14.01 25.56
N ASP A 115 -8.19 13.76 26.86
CA ASP A 115 -7.69 14.69 27.88
C ASP A 115 -6.20 14.48 28.19
N VAL A 116 -5.54 13.52 27.51
CA VAL A 116 -4.11 13.25 27.67
C VAL A 116 -3.34 14.13 26.71
N SER A 117 -2.58 15.08 27.26
CA SER A 117 -1.72 15.98 26.48
C SER A 117 -0.35 15.35 26.26
N ALA A 118 0.18 15.51 25.05
CA ALA A 118 1.46 14.97 24.68
C ALA A 118 2.61 15.79 25.32
N PRO A 119 3.71 15.15 25.77
CA PRO A 119 4.72 15.80 26.61
C PRO A 119 5.46 16.95 25.94
N THR A 120 5.64 16.90 24.61
CA THR A 120 6.44 17.91 23.90
C THR A 120 5.58 18.92 23.16
N THR A 121 4.49 18.51 22.52
CA THR A 121 3.59 19.41 21.78
C THR A 121 2.49 20.02 22.64
N GLY A 122 2.13 19.40 23.76
CA GLY A 122 0.93 19.75 24.54
C GLY A 122 -0.38 19.45 23.80
N ALA A 123 -0.33 18.87 22.59
CA ALA A 123 -1.51 18.50 21.83
C ALA A 123 -2.12 17.20 22.37
N SER A 124 -3.43 17.01 22.17
CA SER A 124 -4.10 15.78 22.60
C SER A 124 -3.54 14.56 21.88
N VAL A 125 -3.21 13.51 22.64
CA VAL A 125 -2.73 12.23 22.10
C VAL A 125 -3.84 11.53 21.30
N ALA A 126 -5.11 11.91 21.47
CA ALA A 126 -6.22 11.41 20.68
C ALA A 126 -6.00 11.53 19.16
N ILE A 127 -5.28 12.56 18.69
CA ILE A 127 -4.94 12.74 17.26
C ILE A 127 -4.24 11.51 16.70
N PHE A 128 -3.43 10.82 17.50
CA PHE A 128 -2.74 9.61 17.10
C PHE A 128 -3.70 8.44 16.83
N TYR A 129 -4.79 8.34 17.59
CA TYR A 129 -5.75 7.23 17.51
C TYR A 129 -6.89 7.49 16.52
N VAL A 130 -7.22 8.76 16.26
CA VAL A 130 -8.27 9.14 15.28
C VAL A 130 -8.01 8.57 13.89
N VAL A 131 -6.74 8.47 13.47
CA VAL A 131 -6.44 7.91 12.15
C VAL A 131 -6.85 6.44 12.01
N GLY A 132 -6.81 5.67 13.11
CA GLY A 132 -7.31 4.30 13.14
C GLY A 132 -8.83 4.23 12.95
N VAL A 133 -9.56 5.22 13.47
CA VAL A 133 -11.02 5.38 13.22
C VAL A 133 -11.26 5.70 11.74
N LEU A 134 -10.48 6.63 11.17
CA LEU A 134 -10.59 7.02 9.77
C LEU A 134 -10.31 5.85 8.83
N PHE A 135 -9.28 5.06 9.12
CA PHE A 135 -9.01 3.79 8.44
C PHE A 135 -10.15 2.80 8.59
N GLY A 136 -10.62 2.54 9.81
CA GLY A 136 -11.68 1.56 10.06
C GLY A 136 -12.97 1.87 9.32
N VAL A 137 -13.42 3.15 9.32
CA VAL A 137 -14.59 3.58 8.56
C VAL A 137 -14.36 3.41 7.05
N SER A 138 -13.22 3.86 6.53
CA SER A 138 -12.92 3.77 5.10
C SER A 138 -12.83 2.32 4.62
N ALA A 139 -12.15 1.47 5.38
CA ALA A 139 -12.00 0.04 5.08
C ALA A 139 -13.35 -0.69 5.09
N ILE A 140 -14.22 -0.43 6.08
CA ILE A 140 -15.56 -1.02 6.12
C ILE A 140 -16.39 -0.59 4.90
N VAL A 141 -16.35 0.69 4.52
CA VAL A 141 -17.08 1.19 3.34
C VAL A 141 -16.60 0.52 2.06
N PHE A 142 -15.29 0.38 1.87
CA PHE A 142 -14.74 -0.32 0.71
C PHE A 142 -15.09 -1.80 0.71
N LEU A 143 -14.89 -2.51 1.82
CA LEU A 143 -15.18 -3.93 1.93
C LEU A 143 -16.68 -4.24 1.73
N LEU A 144 -17.57 -3.38 2.22
CA LEU A 144 -19.01 -3.53 1.98
C LEU A 144 -19.37 -3.31 0.50
N TYR A 145 -18.74 -2.32 -0.15
CA TYR A 145 -18.94 -2.07 -1.57
C TYR A 145 -18.45 -3.25 -2.42
N ASP A 146 -17.27 -3.79 -2.11
CA ASP A 146 -16.69 -4.92 -2.81
C ASP A 146 -17.51 -6.19 -2.59
N LEU A 147 -17.96 -6.45 -1.36
CA LEU A 147 -18.85 -7.56 -1.04
C LEU A 147 -20.20 -7.46 -1.80
N TRP A 148 -20.76 -6.26 -1.91
CA TRP A 148 -22.00 -6.05 -2.67
C TRP A 148 -21.80 -6.27 -4.16
N ARG A 149 -20.67 -5.82 -4.73
CA ARG A 149 -20.29 -6.07 -6.12
C ARG A 149 -20.03 -7.56 -6.39
N ALA A 150 -19.43 -8.26 -5.42
CA ALA A 150 -19.22 -9.71 -5.42
C ALA A 150 -20.54 -10.48 -5.48
N LEU A 151 -21.48 -10.14 -4.60
CA LEU A 151 -22.80 -10.76 -4.52
C LEU A 151 -23.67 -10.46 -5.74
N SER A 152 -23.50 -9.29 -6.36
CA SER A 152 -24.25 -8.87 -7.55
C SER A 152 -23.77 -9.54 -8.85
N GLY A 153 -22.81 -10.47 -8.78
CA GLY A 153 -22.33 -11.24 -9.92
C GLY A 153 -21.48 -10.45 -10.92
N GLN A 154 -20.98 -9.28 -10.53
CA GLN A 154 -20.16 -8.39 -11.38
C GLN A 154 -18.65 -8.54 -11.17
N LEU A 155 -18.20 -9.49 -10.34
CA LEU A 155 -16.79 -9.84 -10.25
C LEU A 155 -16.41 -10.74 -11.42
N SER A 156 -16.06 -10.09 -12.52
CA SER A 156 -15.26 -10.70 -13.58
C SER A 156 -13.82 -10.78 -13.08
N ASP A 157 -13.22 -11.96 -13.22
CA ASP A 157 -11.84 -12.36 -12.90
C ASP A 157 -10.72 -11.49 -13.54
N ALA A 158 -11.00 -10.25 -13.96
CA ALA A 158 -10.15 -9.45 -14.85
C ALA A 158 -9.28 -8.37 -14.15
N GLU A 159 -9.44 -8.12 -12.85
CA GLU A 159 -8.69 -7.05 -12.15
C GLU A 159 -7.41 -7.56 -11.45
N LEU A 160 -7.26 -8.87 -11.27
CA LEU A 160 -6.14 -9.52 -10.58
C LEU A 160 -4.89 -9.78 -11.42
N VAL A 161 -4.99 -9.52 -12.72
CA VAL A 161 -3.92 -9.80 -13.68
C VAL A 161 -2.97 -8.60 -13.84
N MET A 162 -3.35 -7.41 -13.40
CA MET A 162 -2.60 -6.17 -13.69
C MET A 162 -1.30 -5.98 -12.89
N VAL A 163 -1.12 -6.65 -11.75
CA VAL A 163 0.13 -6.56 -10.96
C VAL A 163 1.09 -7.71 -11.29
N HIS A 164 0.57 -8.91 -11.55
CA HIS A 164 1.39 -10.05 -11.99
C HIS A 164 1.95 -9.82 -13.41
N GLU A 165 1.19 -9.19 -14.31
CA GLU A 165 1.72 -8.79 -15.62
C GLU A 165 2.89 -7.80 -15.48
N SER A 166 2.89 -6.88 -14.50
CA SER A 166 3.96 -5.87 -14.40
C SER A 166 5.31 -6.45 -13.91
N GLU A 167 5.30 -7.44 -13.01
CA GLU A 167 6.51 -8.11 -12.54
C GLU A 167 6.94 -9.24 -13.49
N GLU A 168 6.00 -10.05 -13.98
CA GLU A 168 6.27 -11.17 -14.88
C GLU A 168 6.67 -10.68 -16.29
N GLN A 169 6.05 -9.62 -16.83
CA GLN A 169 6.49 -9.00 -18.07
C GLN A 169 7.88 -8.37 -17.90
N GLY A 170 8.17 -7.74 -16.75
CA GLY A 170 9.48 -7.19 -16.45
C GLY A 170 10.57 -8.26 -16.40
N ASP A 171 10.26 -9.46 -15.88
CA ASP A 171 11.19 -10.58 -15.83
C ASP A 171 11.31 -11.31 -17.17
N ILE A 172 10.23 -11.46 -17.93
CA ILE A 172 10.25 -11.99 -19.31
C ILE A 172 11.06 -11.07 -20.24
N ASP A 173 10.91 -9.74 -20.12
CA ASP A 173 11.67 -8.77 -20.90
C ASP A 173 13.17 -8.84 -20.57
N LYS A 174 13.55 -9.03 -19.30
CA LYS A 174 14.94 -9.27 -18.89
C LYS A 174 15.49 -10.58 -19.46
N ILE A 175 14.73 -11.67 -19.39
CA ILE A 175 15.12 -12.99 -19.91
C ILE A 175 15.30 -12.93 -21.44
N ASN A 176 14.38 -12.28 -22.15
CA ASN A 176 14.48 -12.10 -23.60
C ASN A 176 15.69 -11.23 -23.99
N ALA A 177 15.98 -10.17 -23.22
CA ALA A 177 17.17 -9.34 -23.43
C ALA A 177 18.47 -10.13 -23.17
N GLU A 178 18.48 -11.02 -22.18
CA GLU A 178 19.63 -11.88 -21.87
C GLU A 178 19.84 -12.95 -22.94
N LEU A 179 18.77 -13.60 -23.42
CA LEU A 179 18.83 -14.56 -24.53
C LEU A 179 19.31 -13.91 -25.83
N ALA A 180 18.79 -12.72 -26.17
CA ALA A 180 19.23 -11.98 -27.36
C ALA A 180 20.71 -11.58 -27.28
N ARG A 181 21.23 -11.27 -26.09
CA ARG A 181 22.67 -11.03 -25.87
C ARG A 181 23.48 -12.30 -26.09
N ARG A 182 23.04 -13.43 -25.54
CA ARG A 182 23.71 -14.73 -25.72
C ARG A 182 23.72 -15.17 -27.18
N ASP A 183 22.62 -14.99 -27.90
CA ASP A 183 22.55 -15.29 -29.34
C ASP A 183 23.45 -14.39 -30.17
N ALA A 184 23.57 -13.10 -29.81
CA ALA A 184 24.48 -12.17 -30.46
C ALA A 184 25.96 -12.53 -30.20
N GLU A 185 26.28 -12.92 -28.95
CA GLU A 185 27.61 -13.41 -28.57
C GLU A 185 27.96 -14.72 -29.28
N GLU A 186 27.02 -15.67 -29.38
CA GLU A 186 27.19 -16.90 -30.14
C GLU A 186 27.35 -16.64 -31.64
N ALA A 187 26.56 -15.73 -32.22
CA ALA A 187 26.68 -15.36 -33.64
C ALA A 187 28.01 -14.65 -33.93
N ALA A 188 28.49 -13.81 -33.02
CA ALA A 188 29.81 -13.19 -33.11
C ALA A 188 30.91 -14.26 -33.01
N GLN A 189 30.82 -15.19 -32.05
CA GLN A 189 31.77 -16.31 -31.91
C GLN A 189 31.79 -17.22 -33.14
N ARG A 190 30.63 -17.55 -33.73
CA ARG A 190 30.52 -18.34 -34.96
C ARG A 190 31.16 -17.64 -36.15
N ARG A 191 31.03 -16.30 -36.25
CA ARG A 191 31.68 -15.50 -37.29
C ARG A 191 33.21 -15.45 -37.13
N THR A 192 33.71 -15.39 -35.90
CA THR A 192 35.16 -15.45 -35.64
C THR A 192 35.75 -16.85 -35.83
N ASN A 193 35.00 -17.92 -35.55
CA ASN A 193 35.49 -19.31 -35.63
C ASN A 193 35.37 -19.95 -37.04
N ASN A 194 34.71 -19.32 -38.02
CA ASN A 194 34.61 -19.87 -39.38
C ASN A 194 35.20 -18.92 -40.45
N PRO A 195 36.53 -18.90 -40.64
CA PRO A 195 37.17 -18.10 -41.70
C PRO A 195 37.12 -18.73 -43.11
N LYS A 196 36.40 -19.84 -43.35
CA LYS A 196 36.50 -20.64 -44.61
C LYS A 196 35.24 -20.72 -45.47
N ASN A 197 34.50 -19.63 -45.67
CA ASN A 197 33.50 -19.59 -46.76
C ASN A 197 33.46 -18.24 -47.49
N GLY A 198 34.64 -17.79 -47.92
CA GLY A 198 34.82 -16.56 -48.68
C GLY A 198 35.80 -16.74 -49.84
N ARG A 199 35.54 -17.72 -50.70
CA ARG A 199 36.00 -17.79 -52.10
C ARG A 199 35.02 -18.60 -52.91
#